data_AF-A0A645GSE6-F1
#
_entry.id   AF-A0A645GSE6-F1
#
_cell.length_a   1.000
_cell.length_b   1.000
_cell.length_c   1.000
_cell.angle_alpha   90.00
_cell.angle_beta   90.00
_cell.angle_gamma   90.00
#
_symmetry.space_group_name_H-M   'P 1'
#
loop_
_entity.id
_entity.type
_entity.pdbx_description
1 polymer ?
#
loop_
_entity_poly.entity_id
_entity_poly.type
_entity_poly.pdbx_seq_one_letter_code
_entity_poly.pdbx_strand_id
1 'polypeptide(L)'
;MEQVKVLETIFEGKSSFEPKDINLVKDFMLVESNENYSVYGKTGSAKDTNAWFTGFIEKNDKKTYFAVRIDDENQKLAGSVAKNISLNIMKQHYNI
;
A
#
# COMPACT_ATOMS: atom_id res chain seq x y z
N MET A 1 9.75 -8.53 -1.34
CA MET A 1 9.33 -9.14 -0.06
C MET A 1 9.61 -8.21 1.14
N GLU A 2 10.72 -7.47 1.15
CA GLU A 2 11.09 -6.62 2.29
C GLU A 2 10.06 -5.54 2.65
N GLN A 3 9.50 -4.83 1.66
CA GLN A 3 8.49 -3.79 1.93
C GLN A 3 7.26 -4.33 2.69
N VAL A 4 6.80 -5.53 2.33
CA VAL A 4 5.69 -6.20 3.02
C VAL A 4 6.04 -6.49 4.48
N LYS A 5 7.25 -7.03 4.74
CA LYS A 5 7.71 -7.36 6.10
C LYS A 5 7.84 -6.12 6.98
N VAL A 6 8.30 -5.00 6.43
CA VAL A 6 8.42 -3.73 7.17
C VAL A 6 7.04 -3.22 7.57
N LEU A 7 6.09 -3.20 6.64
CA LEU A 7 4.71 -2.77 6.93
C LEU A 7 4.04 -3.69 7.97
N GLU A 8 4.20 -5.01 7.83
CA GLU A 8 3.70 -5.97 8.81
C GLU A 8 4.30 -5.69 10.20
N THR A 9 5.61 -5.47 10.28
CA THR A 9 6.29 -5.19 11.56
C THR A 9 5.73 -3.92 12.23
N ILE A 10 5.52 -2.85 11.45
CA ILE A 10 5.00 -1.57 11.95
C ILE A 10 3.54 -1.71 12.41
N PHE A 11 2.68 -2.27 11.56
CA PHE A 11 1.23 -2.21 11.75
C PHE A 11 0.63 -3.42 12.50
N GLU A 12 1.41 -4.47 12.78
CA GLU A 12 1.01 -5.58 13.67
C GLU A 12 1.55 -5.44 15.11
N GLY A 13 2.03 -4.24 15.49
CA GLY A 13 2.51 -4.00 16.85
C GLY A 13 3.81 -4.73 17.21
N LYS A 14 4.60 -5.14 16.19
CA LYS A 14 5.90 -5.81 16.37
C LYS A 14 7.08 -4.83 16.38
N SER A 15 6.82 -3.55 16.11
CA SER A 15 7.81 -2.48 16.14
C SER A 15 7.89 -1.82 17.52
N SER A 16 8.95 -1.04 17.75
CA SER A 16 9.13 -0.24 18.96
C SER A 16 8.55 1.19 18.83
N PHE A 17 7.76 1.47 17.79
CA PHE A 17 7.15 2.78 17.60
C PHE A 17 5.96 2.98 18.54
N GLU A 18 5.77 4.22 18.99
CA GLU A 18 4.65 4.56 19.85
C GLU A 18 3.32 4.41 19.09
N PRO A 19 2.24 3.88 19.73
CA PRO A 19 0.94 3.70 19.08
C PRO A 19 0.38 4.99 18.44
N LYS A 20 0.64 6.15 19.06
CA LYS A 20 0.21 7.46 18.54
C LYS A 20 0.86 7.77 17.17
N ASP A 21 2.13 7.39 16.99
CA ASP A 21 2.88 7.68 15.78
C ASP A 21 2.50 6.70 14.68
N ILE A 22 2.25 5.43 15.03
CA ILE A 22 1.72 4.41 14.11
C ILE A 22 0.34 4.85 13.57
N ASN A 23 -0.55 5.32 14.45
CA ASN A 23 -1.87 5.79 14.05
C ASN A 23 -1.78 7.03 13.17
N LEU A 24 -0.91 7.99 13.50
CA LEU A 24 -0.68 9.18 12.68
C LEU A 24 -0.21 8.79 11.26
N VAL A 25 0.75 7.87 11.15
CA VAL A 25 1.23 7.37 9.85
C VAL A 25 0.13 6.61 9.11
N LYS A 26 -0.67 5.79 9.81
CA LYS A 26 -1.82 5.08 9.22
C LYS A 26 -2.80 6.07 8.59
N ASP A 27 -3.12 7.14 9.29
CA ASP A 27 -4.05 8.18 8.81
C ASP A 27 -3.53 8.88 7.55
N PHE A 28 -2.24 9.23 7.52
CA PHE A 28 -1.61 9.81 6.32
C PHE A 28 -1.55 8.85 5.13
N MET A 29 -1.56 7.55 5.39
CA MET A 29 -1.55 6.53 4.34
C MET A 29 -2.94 6.22 3.79
N LEU A 30 -4.02 6.76 4.38
CA LEU A 30 -5.39 6.43 3.93
C LEU A 30 -5.62 6.85 2.48
N VAL A 31 -5.98 5.87 1.64
CA VAL A 31 -6.22 6.06 0.20
C VAL A 31 -7.70 6.05 -0.14
N GLU A 32 -8.43 5.07 0.36
CA GLU A 32 -9.88 4.98 0.26
C GLU A 32 -10.42 4.19 1.44
N SER A 33 -11.64 4.49 1.87
CA SER A 33 -12.33 3.79 2.94
C SER A 33 -13.83 3.80 2.68
N ASN A 34 -14.48 2.68 2.99
CA ASN A 34 -15.93 2.55 3.03
C ASN A 34 -16.34 1.57 4.14
N GLU A 35 -17.62 1.21 4.18
CA GLU A 35 -18.20 0.34 5.21
C GLU A 35 -17.60 -1.08 5.25
N ASN A 36 -17.02 -1.55 4.14
CA ASN A 36 -16.52 -2.92 4.00
C ASN A 36 -15.01 -3.04 4.11
N TYR A 37 -14.25 -2.01 3.70
CA TYR A 37 -12.80 -2.06 3.69
C TYR A 37 -12.16 -0.67 3.71
N SER A 38 -10.88 -0.65 4.07
CA SER A 38 -10.00 0.51 3.92
C SER A 38 -8.70 0.10 3.21
N VAL A 39 -8.20 0.96 2.32
CA VAL A 39 -6.89 0.81 1.67
C VAL A 39 -5.95 1.89 2.19
N TYR A 40 -4.79 1.45 2.66
CA TYR A 40 -3.71 2.31 3.12
C TYR A 40 -2.51 2.08 2.23
N GLY A 41 -1.84 3.13 1.77
CA GLY A 41 -0.61 2.95 1.00
C GLY A 41 0.02 4.23 0.50
N LYS A 42 1.26 4.10 0.03
CA LYS A 42 2.03 5.21 -0.54
C LYS A 42 2.61 4.86 -1.90
N THR A 43 2.56 5.83 -2.80
CA THR A 43 3.17 5.80 -4.12
C THR A 43 4.64 6.22 -4.06
N GLY A 44 5.45 5.66 -4.94
CA GLY A 44 6.75 6.20 -5.30
C GLY A 44 7.07 6.05 -6.78
N SER A 45 7.97 6.90 -7.25
CA SER A 45 8.45 6.97 -8.63
C SER A 45 9.96 7.16 -8.61
N ALA A 46 10.68 6.48 -9.50
CA ALA A 46 12.10 6.71 -9.72
C ALA A 46 12.42 6.68 -11.21
N LYS A 47 13.18 7.69 -11.67
CA LYS A 47 13.75 7.80 -13.03
C LYS A 47 12.74 7.58 -14.17
N ASP A 48 11.47 7.93 -13.95
CA ASP A 48 10.35 7.77 -14.90
C ASP A 48 10.14 6.37 -15.49
N THR A 49 10.80 5.33 -14.98
CA THR A 49 10.77 3.95 -15.50
C THR A 49 10.46 2.94 -14.41
N ASN A 50 10.42 3.41 -13.16
CA ASN A 50 10.17 2.59 -12.00
C ASN A 50 9.11 3.24 -11.12
N ALA A 51 8.01 2.55 -10.86
CA ALA A 51 6.93 3.05 -10.03
C ALA A 51 6.47 1.97 -9.07
N TRP A 52 6.10 2.35 -7.85
CA TRP A 52 5.55 1.42 -6.88
C TRP A 52 4.39 2.00 -6.11
N PHE A 53 3.56 1.09 -5.62
CA PHE A 53 2.52 1.35 -4.63
C PHE A 53 2.58 0.24 -3.58
N THR A 54 2.72 0.63 -2.33
CA THR A 54 2.95 -0.29 -1.21
C THR A 54 2.07 0.10 -0.03
N GLY A 55 1.57 -0.90 0.69
CA GLY A 55 0.55 -0.65 1.70
C GLY A 55 -0.15 -1.90 2.18
N PHE A 56 -1.37 -1.74 2.69
CA PHE A 56 -2.23 -2.83 3.14
C PHE A 56 -3.72 -2.50 2.99
N ILE A 57 -4.52 -3.56 2.87
CA ILE A 57 -5.98 -3.52 2.91
C ILE A 57 -6.41 -3.97 4.30
N GLU A 58 -7.35 -3.26 4.92
CA GLU A 58 -8.00 -3.67 6.17
C GLU A 58 -9.45 -4.03 5.88
N LYS A 59 -9.84 -5.28 6.16
CA LYS A 59 -11.19 -5.82 5.95
C LYS A 59 -11.50 -6.90 6.98
N ASN A 60 -12.62 -6.82 7.69
CA ASN A 60 -13.02 -7.77 8.74
C ASN A 60 -11.89 -8.03 9.76
N ASP A 61 -11.26 -6.96 10.26
CA ASP A 61 -10.12 -6.98 11.19
C ASP A 61 -8.87 -7.73 10.67
N LYS A 62 -8.82 -8.04 9.38
CA LYS A 62 -7.65 -8.66 8.73
C LYS A 62 -6.93 -7.63 7.88
N LYS A 63 -5.61 -7.56 8.06
CA LYS A 63 -4.71 -6.77 7.22
C LYS A 63 -4.09 -7.67 6.15
N THR A 64 -4.22 -7.25 4.89
CA THR A 64 -3.53 -7.88 3.76
C THR A 64 -2.50 -6.91 3.22
N TYR A 65 -1.23 -7.23 3.41
CA TYR A 65 -0.10 -6.39 3.01
C TYR A 65 0.29 -6.65 1.56
N PHE A 66 0.64 -5.59 0.83
CA PHE A 66 1.02 -5.67 -0.57
C PHE A 66 2.19 -4.75 -0.89
N ALA A 67 2.92 -5.11 -1.95
CA ALA A 67 3.87 -4.23 -2.61
C ALA A 67 3.81 -4.52 -4.11
N VAL A 68 3.43 -3.53 -4.90
CA VAL A 68 3.37 -3.61 -6.36
C VAL A 68 4.43 -2.68 -6.92
N ARG A 69 5.30 -3.21 -7.77
CA ARG A 69 6.33 -2.47 -8.50
C ARG A 69 6.15 -2.74 -9.98
N ILE A 70 6.23 -1.67 -10.77
CA ILE A 70 6.22 -1.70 -12.22
C ILE A 70 7.59 -1.16 -12.66
N ASP A 71 8.20 -1.89 -13.58
CA ASP A 71 9.51 -1.58 -14.15
C ASP A 71 9.37 -1.72 -15.66
N ASP A 72 9.34 -0.59 -16.36
CA ASP A 72 9.20 -0.54 -17.83
C ASP A 72 10.05 0.61 -18.36
N GLU A 73 11.12 0.26 -19.06
CA GLU A 73 12.04 1.23 -19.66
C GLU A 73 11.44 1.95 -20.88
N ASN A 74 10.36 1.41 -21.46
CA ASN A 74 9.74 1.94 -22.67
C ASN A 74 8.58 2.91 -22.38
N GLN A 75 8.20 3.07 -21.11
CA GLN A 75 7.06 3.89 -20.71
C GLN A 75 7.43 4.83 -19.58
N LYS A 76 6.89 6.05 -19.63
CA LYS A 76 6.97 6.97 -18.49
C LYS A 76 6.03 6.50 -17.39
N LEU A 77 6.59 5.92 -16.34
CA LEU A 77 5.87 5.39 -15.18
C LEU A 77 5.89 6.37 -14.01
N ALA A 78 4.69 6.69 -13.52
CA ALA A 78 4.49 7.42 -12.28
C ALA A 78 3.84 6.51 -11.22
N GLY A 79 4.08 6.76 -9.94
CA GLY A 79 3.46 6.03 -8.84
C GLY A 79 1.93 6.03 -8.87
N SER A 80 1.28 7.02 -9.51
CA SER A 80 -0.17 7.01 -9.76
C SER A 80 -0.61 5.85 -10.67
N VAL A 81 0.21 5.48 -11.67
CA VAL A 81 -0.03 4.32 -12.54
C VAL A 81 0.05 3.03 -11.72
N ALA A 82 1.09 2.90 -10.88
CA ALA A 82 1.23 1.76 -9.98
C ALA A 82 0.05 1.64 -8.99
N LYS A 83 -0.40 2.76 -8.43
CA LYS A 83 -1.60 2.80 -7.58
C LYS A 83 -2.84 2.31 -8.31
N ASN A 84 -3.12 2.82 -9.50
CA ASN A 84 -4.32 2.45 -10.26
C ASN A 84 -4.33 0.95 -10.63
N ILE A 85 -3.21 0.43 -11.11
CA ILE A 85 -3.08 -1.01 -11.41
C ILE A 85 -3.28 -1.85 -10.15
N SER A 86 -2.68 -1.44 -9.03
CA SER A 86 -2.83 -2.14 -7.75
C SER A 86 -4.28 -2.19 -7.30
N LEU A 87 -4.99 -1.07 -7.32
CA LEU A 87 -6.40 -1.01 -6.94
C LEU A 87 -7.26 -1.88 -7.87
N ASN A 88 -6.99 -1.90 -9.17
CA ASN A 88 -7.72 -2.76 -10.10
C ASN A 88 -7.52 -4.26 -9.79
N ILE A 89 -6.28 -4.69 -9.54
CA ILE A 89 -5.97 -6.07 -9.12
C ILE A 89 -6.71 -6.40 -7.82
N MET A 90 -6.71 -5.49 -6.85
CA MET A 90 -7.38 -5.70 -5.58
C MET A 90 -8.89 -5.84 -5.74
N LYS A 91 -9.51 -4.98 -6.54
CA LYS A 91 -10.95 -5.05 -6.83
C LYS A 91 -11.35 -6.36 -7.52
N GLN A 92 -10.50 -6.85 -8.43
CA GLN A 92 -10.73 -8.10 -9.15
C GLN A 92 -10.54 -9.36 -8.29
N HIS A 93 -9.60 -9.35 -7.33
CA HIS A 93 -9.16 -10.57 -6.65
C HIS A 93 -9.44 -10.61 -5.13
N TYR A 94 -9.68 -9.47 -4.49
CA TYR A 94 -9.88 -9.35 -3.05
C TYR A 94 -11.29 -8.86 -2.67
N ASN A 95 -12.14 -8.65 -3.68
CA ASN A 95 -13.53 -8.23 -3.53
C ASN A 95 -13.65 -6.99 -2.62
N ILE A 96 -12.77 -6.03 -2.88
CA ILE A 96 -12.86 -4.64 -2.42
C ILE A 96 -13.46 -3.80 -3.55
#